data_AF-A0A7W0GV54-F1
#
_entry.id   AF-A0A7W0GV54-F1
#
_cell.length_a   1.000
_cell.length_b   1.000
_cell.length_c   1.000
_cell.angle_alpha   90.00
_cell.angle_beta   90.00
_cell.angle_gamma   90.00
#
_symmetry.space_group_name_H-M   'P 1'
#
loop_
_entity.id
_entity.type
_entity.pdbx_description
1 polymer ?
#
loop_
_entity_poly.entity_id
_entity_poly.type
_entity_poly.pdbx_seq_one_letter_code
_entity_poly.pdbx_strand_id
1 'polypeptide(L)'
;MIYHLTEDHVYHRYMEHLFGSAERFVIIYSSDVEAPYPQPHIRHRHFSNWVPRHRPDWRLVRRVPNPYAVSPDHRSGSFADFFVFQRA
;
A
#
# COMPACT_ATOMS: atom_id res chain seq x y z
N MET A 1 5.62 3.17 2.69
CA MET A 1 4.40 3.06 3.51
C MET A 1 3.46 4.17 3.09
N ILE A 2 2.18 3.85 2.84
CA ILE A 2 1.20 4.79 2.24
C ILE A 2 -0.06 5.02 3.08
N TYR A 3 -0.26 4.24 4.16
CA TYR A 3 -1.42 4.37 5.04
C TYR A 3 -1.38 5.59 5.96
N HIS A 4 -0.28 6.34 6.01
CA HIS A 4 -0.23 7.67 6.68
C HIS A 4 -0.64 8.83 5.76
N LEU A 5 -0.94 8.55 4.49
CA LEU A 5 -1.48 9.54 3.55
C LEU A 5 -3.00 9.56 3.69
N THR A 6 -3.47 10.29 4.71
CA THR A 6 -4.88 10.33 5.12
C THR A 6 -5.76 11.09 4.14
N GLU A 7 -5.23 12.16 3.55
CA GLU A 7 -5.88 13.00 2.57
C GLU A 7 -5.86 12.36 1.19
N ASP A 8 -7.03 12.26 0.55
CA ASP A 8 -7.17 11.58 -0.74
C ASP A 8 -6.27 12.19 -1.82
N HIS A 9 -6.23 13.52 -1.94
CA HIS A 9 -5.43 14.18 -2.97
C HIS A 9 -3.92 13.97 -2.78
N VAL A 10 -3.44 13.87 -1.54
CA VAL A 10 -2.03 13.59 -1.22
C VAL A 10 -1.70 12.15 -1.59
N TYR A 11 -2.56 11.20 -1.20
CA TYR A 11 -2.43 9.79 -1.54
C TYR A 11 -2.39 9.57 -3.06
N HIS A 12 -3.33 10.15 -3.81
CA HIS A 12 -3.41 10.00 -5.26
C HIS A 12 -2.15 10.53 -5.95
N ARG A 13 -1.74 11.76 -5.63
CA ARG A 13 -0.53 12.38 -6.20
C ARG A 13 0.72 11.56 -5.87
N TYR A 14 0.82 11.05 -4.65
CA TYR A 14 1.93 10.18 -4.25
C TYR A 14 1.97 8.90 -5.08
N MET A 15 0.83 8.22 -5.25
CA MET A 15 0.75 6.98 -6.02
C MET A 15 1.05 7.22 -7.51
N GLU A 16 0.57 8.32 -8.09
CA GLU A 16 0.91 8.73 -9.46
C GLU A 16 2.42 8.92 -9.63
N HIS A 17 3.06 9.67 -8.72
CA HIS A 17 4.51 9.88 -8.75
C HIS A 17 5.27 8.57 -8.56
N LEU A 18 4.89 7.74 -7.58
CA LEU A 18 5.55 6.48 -7.26
C LEU A 18 5.60 5.54 -8.47
N PHE A 19 4.46 5.35 -9.14
CA PHE A 19 4.38 4.49 -10.32
C PHE A 19 4.92 5.17 -11.58
N GLY A 20 4.94 6.50 -11.63
CA GLY A 20 5.54 7.28 -12.73
C GLY A 20 7.06 7.29 -12.70
N SER A 21 7.67 7.19 -11.52
CA SER A 21 9.12 7.23 -11.35
C SER A 21 9.82 5.88 -11.50
N ALA A 22 9.07 4.78 -11.58
CA ALA A 22 9.63 3.43 -11.59
C ALA A 22 9.68 2.84 -13.01
N GLU A 23 10.81 2.19 -13.35
CA GLU A 23 11.00 1.58 -14.67
C GLU A 23 10.52 0.12 -14.76
N ARG A 24 10.58 -0.64 -13.66
CA ARG A 24 10.30 -2.09 -13.71
C ARG A 24 9.51 -2.60 -12.53
N PHE A 25 9.87 -2.19 -11.32
CA PHE A 25 9.24 -2.66 -10.10
C PHE A 25 8.87 -1.52 -9.18
N VAL A 26 7.70 -1.63 -8.55
CA VAL A 26 7.27 -0.80 -7.41
C VAL A 26 7.01 -1.75 -6.26
N ILE A 27 7.61 -1.48 -5.10
CA ILE A 27 7.40 -2.26 -3.89
C ILE A 27 6.73 -1.37 -2.85
N ILE A 28 5.55 -1.77 -2.40
CA ILE A 28 4.77 -1.05 -1.40
C ILE A 28 4.71 -1.89 -0.13
N TYR A 29 5.23 -1.33 0.96
CA TYR A 29 5.01 -1.85 2.31
C TYR A 29 3.78 -1.16 2.93
N SER A 30 2.65 -1.84 2.99
CA SER A 30 1.37 -1.28 3.44
C SER A 30 0.38 -2.37 3.84
N SER A 31 -0.65 -2.01 4.60
CA SER A 31 -1.92 -2.77 4.59
C SER A 31 -2.60 -2.60 3.24
N ASP A 32 -3.34 -3.61 2.80
CA ASP A 32 -4.18 -3.58 1.60
C ASP A 32 -5.62 -3.98 1.95
N VAL A 33 -6.25 -3.21 2.83
CA VAL A 33 -7.62 -3.40 3.32
C VAL A 33 -8.34 -2.07 3.37
N GLU A 34 -9.67 -2.09 3.31
CA GLU A 34 -10.50 -0.92 3.65
C GLU A 34 -11.12 -1.18 5.02
N ALA A 35 -10.58 -0.52 6.04
CA ALA A 35 -11.05 -0.69 7.43
C ALA A 35 -10.87 0.61 8.22
N PRO A 36 -11.80 0.95 9.11
CA PRO A 36 -11.60 2.05 10.06
C PRO A 36 -10.44 1.69 11.02
N TYR A 37 -9.70 2.71 11.45
CA TYR A 37 -8.64 2.55 12.43
C TYR A 37 -8.74 3.66 13.50
N PRO A 38 -8.48 3.38 14.79
CA PRO A 38 -8.66 4.37 15.86
C PRO A 38 -7.74 5.59 15.73
N GLN A 39 -6.54 5.41 15.21
CA GLN A 39 -5.55 6.46 15.07
C GLN A 39 -5.85 7.30 13.81
N PRO A 40 -6.11 8.61 13.94
CA PRO A 40 -6.54 9.45 12.82
C PRO A 40 -5.47 9.67 11.75
N HIS A 41 -4.21 9.42 12.09
CA HIS A 41 -3.08 9.48 11.15
C HIS A 41 -2.90 8.19 10.33
N ILE A 42 -3.81 7.22 10.47
CA ILE A 42 -3.82 5.96 9.71
C ILE A 42 -5.12 5.88 8.92
N ARG A 43 -4.99 5.70 7.62
CA ARG A 43 -6.10 5.36 6.71
C ARG A 43 -5.72 4.14 5.89
N HIS A 44 -6.38 3.02 6.19
CA HIS A 44 -6.27 1.82 5.37
C HIS A 44 -6.98 2.04 4.04
N ARG A 45 -6.37 1.54 2.95
CA ARG A 45 -6.92 1.60 1.60
C ARG A 45 -6.66 0.27 0.90
N HIS A 46 -7.61 -0.19 0.11
CA HIS A 46 -7.36 -1.23 -0.90
C HIS A 46 -6.60 -0.64 -2.10
N PHE A 47 -5.31 -0.33 -1.91
CA PHE A 47 -4.50 0.28 -2.96
C PHE A 47 -4.25 -0.71 -4.12
N SER A 48 -4.30 -2.03 -3.89
CA SER A 48 -4.22 -3.01 -4.98
C SER A 48 -5.39 -2.91 -5.96
N ASN A 49 -6.55 -2.38 -5.53
CA ASN A 49 -7.66 -2.04 -6.42
C ASN A 49 -7.45 -0.69 -7.13
N TRP A 50 -6.72 0.24 -6.50
CA TRP A 50 -6.40 1.54 -7.08
C TRP A 50 -5.48 1.39 -8.30
N VAL A 51 -4.43 0.55 -8.18
CA VAL A 51 -3.39 0.39 -9.21
C VAL A 51 -3.95 0.02 -10.59
N PRO A 52 -4.70 -1.08 -10.80
CA PRO A 52 -5.17 -1.45 -12.14
C PRO A 52 -6.14 -0.43 -12.75
N ARG A 53 -6.81 0.40 -11.93
CA ARG A 53 -7.73 1.45 -12.40
C ARG A 53 -7.01 2.70 -12.91
N HIS A 54 -5.83 3.01 -12.39
CA HIS A 54 -5.11 4.26 -12.69
C HIS A 54 -3.77 4.04 -13.40
N ARG A 55 -3.20 2.84 -13.26
CA ARG A 55 -1.90 2.42 -13.79
C ARG A 55 -2.05 1.02 -14.43
N PRO A 56 -2.83 0.90 -15.53
CA PRO A 56 -3.13 -0.39 -16.17
C PRO A 56 -1.89 -1.08 -16.76
N ASP A 57 -0.79 -0.33 -16.94
CA ASP A 57 0.54 -0.83 -17.30
C ASP A 57 1.26 -1.53 -16.13
N TRP A 58 0.65 -1.64 -14.96
CA TRP A 58 1.22 -2.31 -13.80
C TRP A 58 0.36 -3.46 -13.30
N ARG A 59 1.02 -4.56 -12.93
CA ARG A 59 0.37 -5.75 -12.36
C ARG A 59 1.01 -6.13 -11.03
N LEU A 60 0.19 -6.53 -10.06
CA LEU A 60 0.67 -7.14 -8.83
C LEU A 60 1.22 -8.53 -9.15
N VAL A 61 2.53 -8.74 -8.94
CA VAL A 61 3.18 -10.03 -9.24
C VAL A 61 3.49 -10.84 -7.99
N ARG A 62 3.57 -10.19 -6.82
CA ARG A 62 3.84 -10.89 -5.56
C ARG A 62 3.33 -10.11 -4.37
N ARG A 63 2.72 -10.81 -3.41
CA ARG A 63 2.57 -10.36 -2.02
C ARG A 63 3.52 -11.19 -1.16
N VAL A 64 4.37 -10.53 -0.38
CA VAL A 64 5.27 -11.16 0.59
C VAL A 64 4.76 -10.80 1.98
N PRO A 65 4.20 -11.78 2.73
CA PRO A 65 3.78 -11.56 4.10
C PRO A 65 4.93 -11.03 4.95
N ASN A 66 4.64 -10.04 5.80
CA ASN A 66 5.59 -9.58 6.80
C ASN A 66 5.71 -10.62 7.93
N PRO A 67 6.91 -11.15 8.22
CA PRO A 67 7.09 -12.12 9.30
C PRO A 67 6.80 -11.55 10.70
N TYR A 68 6.73 -10.22 10.83
CA TYR A 68 6.40 -9.51 12.06
C TYR A 68 4.98 -8.92 11.99
N ALA A 69 3.99 -9.79 11.85
CA ALA A 69 2.57 -9.40 11.90
C ALA A 69 2.23 -8.74 13.24
N VAL A 70 1.17 -7.90 13.25
CA VAL A 70 0.74 -7.22 14.46
C VAL A 70 0.41 -8.23 15.56
N SER A 71 0.94 -8.01 16.76
CA SER A 71 0.67 -8.89 17.90
C SER A 71 -0.79 -8.74 18.37
N PRO A 72 -1.39 -9.76 19.01
CA PRO A 72 -2.78 -9.68 19.51
C PRO A 72 -3.03 -8.55 20.50
N ASP A 73 -2.01 -8.13 21.25
CA ASP A 73 -2.07 -7.00 22.18
C ASP A 73 -1.79 -5.64 21.49
N HIS A 74 -1.57 -5.65 20.17
CA HIS A 74 -1.26 -4.49 19.34
C HIS A 74 -0.02 -3.69 19.77
N ARG A 75 0.89 -4.27 20.56
CA ARG A 75 2.09 -3.59 21.06
C ARG A 75 3.32 -3.74 20.16
N SER A 76 3.30 -4.70 19.24
CA SER A 76 4.44 -5.01 18.39
C SER A 76 4.00 -5.48 17.00
N GLY A 77 4.94 -5.46 16.05
CA GLY A 77 4.71 -5.87 14.67
C GLY A 77 3.98 -4.81 13.84
N SER A 78 3.50 -5.23 12.66
CA SER A 78 2.80 -4.36 11.71
C SER A 78 1.71 -5.11 10.96
N PHE A 79 0.64 -4.41 10.60
CA PHE A 79 -0.42 -4.89 9.72
C PHE A 79 -0.05 -4.83 8.23
N ALA A 80 1.16 -4.40 7.90
CA ALA A 80 1.62 -4.22 6.53
C ALA A 80 2.37 -5.44 6.00
N ASP A 81 2.15 -5.73 4.72
CA ASP A 81 2.91 -6.69 3.92
C ASP A 81 3.66 -5.96 2.80
N PHE A 82 4.55 -6.67 2.09
CA PHE A 82 5.18 -6.15 0.88
C PHE A 82 4.40 -6.58 -0.36
N PHE A 83 4.03 -5.61 -1.19
CA PHE A 83 3.35 -5.82 -2.47
C PHE A 83 4.29 -5.40 -3.59
N VAL A 84 4.59 -6.33 -4.48
CA VAL A 84 5.51 -6.12 -5.61
C VAL A 84 4.68 -6.00 -6.87
N PHE A 85 4.71 -4.83 -7.48
CA PHE A 85 4.14 -4.58 -8.80
C PHE A 85 5.25 -4.60 -9.84
N GLN A 86 4.94 -5.15 -11.00
CA GLN A 86 5.83 -5.12 -12.16
C GLN A 86 5.13 -4.37 -13.30
N ARG A 87 5.90 -3.56 -14.03
CA ARG A 87 5.44 -2.97 -15.29
C ARG A 87 5.23 -4.09 -16.32
N ALA A 88 4.03 -4.17 -16.87
CA ALA A 88 3.60 -5.16 -17.86
C ALA A 88 4.30 -4.94 -19.20
#